data_AF-A0A368U9G5-F1
#
_entry.id   AF-A0A368U9G5-F1
#
_cell.length_a   1.000
_cell.length_b   1.000
_cell.length_c   1.000
_cell.angle_alpha   90.00
_cell.angle_beta   90.00
_cell.angle_gamma   90.00
#
_symmetry.space_group_name_H-M   'P 1'
#
loop_
_entity.id
_entity.type
_entity.pdbx_description
1 polymer ?
#
loop_
_entity_poly.entity_id
_entity_poly.type
_entity_poly.pdbx_seq_one_letter_code
_entity_poly.pdbx_strand_id
1 'polypeptide(L)'
;MTYSAQDYYDADNAMDQALENWEAGIEPYEKVEQAESALSSVITYLRANGTMPKTRHEMLEDTLDLLYPEAASREIVTYEGERYQRRFRPLKRGKGGGVVKWEKSWSLVLKMSYE
;
A
#
# COMPACT_ATOMS: atom_id res chain seq x y z
N MET A 1 3.15 6.51 25.47
CA MET A 1 2.24 6.48 24.31
C MET A 1 2.31 5.09 23.73
N THR A 2 1.17 4.47 23.45
CA THR A 2 1.09 3.16 22.79
C THR A 2 0.60 3.39 21.37
N TYR A 3 1.42 3.05 20.37
CA TYR A 3 0.96 3.07 18.98
C TYR A 3 0.37 1.72 18.60
N SER A 4 -0.66 1.77 17.77
CA SER A 4 -1.40 0.65 17.22
C SER A 4 -1.18 0.57 15.70
N ALA A 5 -1.74 -0.47 15.08
CA ALA A 5 -1.78 -0.57 13.63
C ALA A 5 -2.48 0.65 12.99
N GLN A 6 -3.52 1.19 13.63
CA GLN A 6 -4.25 2.34 13.11
C GLN A 6 -3.38 3.60 13.04
N ASP A 7 -2.57 3.83 14.07
CA ASP A 7 -1.67 4.98 14.12
C ASP A 7 -0.62 4.94 12.99
N TYR A 8 -0.22 3.75 12.55
CA TYR A 8 0.66 3.59 11.39
C TYR A 8 -0.05 4.00 10.10
N TYR A 9 -1.30 3.58 9.91
CA TYR A 9 -2.06 3.95 8.70
C TYR A 9 -2.35 5.44 8.65
N ASP A 10 -2.71 6.04 9.78
CA ASP A 10 -2.98 7.47 9.85
C ASP A 10 -1.71 8.27 9.55
N ALA A 11 -0.54 7.83 10.04
CA ALA A 11 0.75 8.47 9.74
C ALA A 11 1.22 8.25 8.29
N ASP A 12 0.99 7.06 7.73
CA ASP A 12 1.35 6.71 6.34
C ASP A 12 0.48 7.49 5.34
N ASN A 13 -0.84 7.54 5.58
CA ASN A 13 -1.76 8.35 4.78
C ASN A 13 -1.46 9.85 4.91
N ALA A 14 -1.09 10.32 6.11
CA ALA A 14 -0.69 11.72 6.29
C ALA A 14 0.60 12.06 5.52
N MET A 15 1.52 11.10 5.40
CA MET A 15 2.73 11.24 4.58
C MET A 15 2.39 11.30 3.08
N ASP A 16 1.55 10.39 2.60
CA ASP A 16 1.05 10.38 1.21
C ASP A 16 0.35 11.71 0.88
N GLN A 17 -0.56 12.17 1.74
CA GLN A 17 -1.28 13.43 1.55
C GLN A 17 -0.35 14.65 1.60
N ALA A 18 0.63 14.67 2.50
CA ALA A 18 1.60 15.75 2.59
C ALA A 18 2.48 15.83 1.33
N LEU A 19 2.88 14.68 0.78
CA LEU A 19 3.60 14.60 -0.48
C LEU A 19 2.75 15.13 -1.64
N GLU A 20 1.50 14.67 -1.77
CA GLU A 20 0.59 15.15 -2.80
C GLU A 20 0.33 16.66 -2.68
N ASN A 21 0.13 17.17 -1.47
CA ASN A 21 -0.07 18.60 -1.23
C ASN A 21 1.18 19.42 -1.59
N TRP A 22 2.38 18.91 -1.29
CA TRP A 22 3.63 19.56 -1.64
C TRP A 22 3.86 19.56 -3.16
N GLU A 23 3.63 18.42 -3.83
CA GLU A 23 3.72 18.31 -5.29
C GLU A 23 2.72 19.24 -5.99
N ALA A 24 1.52 19.39 -5.42
CA ALA A 24 0.50 20.32 -5.89
C ALA A 24 0.77 21.78 -5.51
N GLY A 25 1.82 22.08 -4.74
CA GLY A 25 2.14 23.43 -4.27
C GLY A 25 1.15 24.02 -3.26
N ILE A 26 0.32 23.18 -2.64
CA ILE A 26 -0.68 23.56 -1.62
C ILE A 26 0.01 23.79 -0.27
N GLU A 27 0.95 22.91 0.09
CA GLU A 27 1.67 22.96 1.36
C GLU A 27 3.19 23.01 1.17
N PRO A 28 3.94 23.62 2.11
CA PRO A 28 5.39 23.62 2.06
C PRO A 28 5.96 22.23 2.36
N TYR A 29 7.18 21.97 1.89
CA TYR A 29 7.90 20.70 2.11
C TYR A 29 8.05 20.34 3.61
N GLU A 30 8.05 21.33 4.50
CA GLU A 30 8.10 21.13 5.96
C GLU A 30 6.94 20.26 6.48
N LYS A 31 5.80 20.20 5.77
CA LYS A 31 4.71 19.28 6.09
C LYS A 31 5.05 17.83 5.79
N VAL A 32 5.78 17.59 4.70
CA VAL A 32 6.31 16.26 4.35
C VAL A 32 7.30 15.81 5.42
N GLU A 33 8.23 16.67 5.84
CA GLU A 33 9.19 16.33 6.91
C GLU A 33 8.50 16.02 8.25
N GLN A 34 7.44 16.77 8.59
CA GLN A 34 6.64 16.52 9.79
C GLN A 34 5.93 15.17 9.73
N ALA A 35 5.32 14.84 8.58
CA ALA A 35 4.65 13.56 8.38
C ALA A 35 5.64 12.38 8.38
N GLU A 36 6.81 12.56 7.78
CA GLU A 36 7.88 11.54 7.76
C GLU A 36 8.37 11.24 9.19
N SER A 37 8.60 12.28 9.99
CA SER A 37 9.03 12.15 11.38
C SER A 37 7.97 11.43 12.24
N ALA A 38 6.70 11.74 12.02
CA ALA A 38 5.58 11.07 12.69
C ALA A 38 5.52 9.59 12.31
N LEU A 39 5.56 9.27 11.02
CA LEU A 39 5.55 7.89 10.50
C LEU A 39 6.74 7.08 11.03
N SER A 40 7.95 7.66 11.02
CA SER A 40 9.17 7.04 11.53
C SER A 40 9.06 6.68 13.02
N SER A 41 8.45 7.55 13.82
CA SER A 41 8.21 7.32 15.25
C SER A 41 7.28 6.13 15.49
N VAL A 42 6.21 6.04 14.70
CA VAL A 42 5.24 4.94 14.77
C VAL A 42 5.88 3.61 14.33
N ILE A 43 6.60 3.60 13.19
CA ILE A 43 7.31 2.42 12.68
C ILE A 43 8.31 1.91 13.70
N THR A 44 9.10 2.82 14.30
CA THR A 44 10.11 2.46 15.30
C THR A 44 9.47 1.76 16.50
N TYR A 45 8.36 2.29 17.00
CA TYR A 45 7.62 1.68 18.10
C TYR A 45 7.05 0.31 17.72
N LEU A 46 6.41 0.18 16.56
CA LEU A 46 5.76 -1.06 16.14
C LEU A 46 6.78 -2.18 15.86
N ARG A 47 7.94 -1.84 15.30
CA ARG A 47 9.07 -2.76 15.15
C ARG A 47 9.61 -3.24 16.50
N ALA A 48 9.79 -2.32 17.45
CA ALA A 48 10.29 -2.66 18.78
C ALA A 48 9.34 -3.60 19.54
N ASN A 49 8.04 -3.52 19.27
CA ASN A 49 7.01 -4.35 19.90
C ASN A 49 6.66 -5.63 19.11
N GLY A 50 7.28 -5.87 17.95
CA GLY A 50 7.02 -7.04 17.11
C GLY A 50 5.65 -7.05 16.41
N THR A 51 4.93 -5.93 16.46
CA THR A 51 3.57 -5.77 15.92
C THR A 51 3.62 -4.93 14.65
N MET A 52 4.49 -5.28 13.70
CA MET A 52 4.54 -4.55 12.44
C MET A 52 3.21 -4.79 11.70
N PRO A 53 2.40 -3.74 11.47
CA PRO A 53 1.15 -3.87 10.73
C PRO A 53 1.46 -4.19 9.26
N LYS A 54 0.48 -4.77 8.56
CA LYS A 54 0.54 -4.92 7.11
C LYS A 54 0.73 -3.55 6.47
N THR A 55 1.53 -3.46 5.43
CA THR A 55 1.70 -2.21 4.66
C THR A 55 0.37 -1.80 4.00
N ARG A 56 0.21 -0.50 3.68
CA ARG A 56 -0.97 0.00 2.96
C ARG A 56 -1.21 -0.77 1.66
N HIS A 57 -0.14 -1.11 0.96
CA HIS A 57 -0.21 -1.95 -0.23
C HIS A 57 -0.78 -3.34 0.06
N GLU A 58 -0.28 -4.04 1.08
CA GLU A 58 -0.79 -5.37 1.46
C GLU A 58 -2.25 -5.34 1.95
N MET A 59 -2.67 -4.27 2.64
CA MET A 59 -4.06 -4.09 3.02
C MET A 59 -4.97 -3.74 1.85
N LEU A 60 -4.48 -2.92 0.93
CA LEU A 60 -5.18 -2.63 -0.32
C LEU A 60 -5.33 -3.92 -1.12
N GLU A 61 -4.28 -4.75 -1.19
CA GLU A 61 -4.37 -6.07 -1.79
C GLU A 61 -5.38 -6.97 -1.09
N ASP A 62 -5.38 -7.03 0.25
CA ASP A 62 -6.40 -7.78 1.01
C ASP A 62 -7.82 -7.25 0.75
N THR A 63 -7.98 -5.93 0.67
CA THR A 63 -9.27 -5.27 0.44
C THR A 63 -9.77 -5.57 -0.97
N LEU A 64 -8.90 -5.44 -1.97
CA LEU A 64 -9.21 -5.79 -3.35
C LEU A 64 -9.46 -7.30 -3.50
N ASP A 65 -8.80 -8.15 -2.72
CA ASP A 65 -9.05 -9.59 -2.67
C ASP A 65 -10.41 -9.92 -2.05
N LEU A 66 -10.84 -9.14 -1.05
CA LEU A 66 -12.15 -9.28 -0.44
C LEU A 66 -13.26 -8.77 -1.35
N LEU A 67 -13.04 -7.64 -2.04
CA LEU A 67 -14.01 -7.02 -2.96
C LEU A 67 -14.11 -7.78 -4.28
N TYR A 68 -12.98 -8.32 -4.77
CA TYR A 68 -12.87 -9.01 -6.05
C TYR A 68 -12.19 -10.39 -5.87
N PRO A 69 -12.81 -11.31 -5.11
CA PRO A 69 -12.21 -12.63 -4.83
C PRO A 69 -12.05 -13.49 -6.08
N GLU A 70 -12.91 -13.26 -7.08
CA GLU A 70 -12.90 -13.96 -8.36
C GLU A 70 -12.10 -13.24 -9.45
N ALA A 71 -11.38 -12.15 -9.11
CA ALA A 71 -10.60 -11.38 -10.07
C ALA A 71 -9.59 -12.27 -10.83
N ALA A 72 -9.75 -12.31 -12.14
CA ALA A 72 -8.92 -13.07 -13.05
C ALA A 72 -7.56 -12.40 -13.29
N SER A 73 -6.64 -13.14 -13.89
CA SER A 73 -5.34 -12.57 -14.28
C SER A 73 -5.51 -11.41 -15.24
N ARG A 74 -4.82 -10.29 -14.97
CA ARG A 74 -4.88 -9.02 -15.70
C ARG A 74 -6.20 -8.26 -15.62
N GLU A 75 -7.14 -8.71 -14.80
CA GLU A 75 -8.39 -7.98 -14.57
C GLU A 75 -8.10 -6.61 -13.94
N ILE A 76 -8.81 -5.59 -14.41
CA ILE A 76 -8.65 -4.20 -13.96
C ILE A 76 -9.92 -3.80 -13.21
N VAL A 77 -9.75 -3.43 -11.95
CA VAL A 77 -10.83 -2.96 -11.08
C VAL A 77 -10.59 -1.51 -10.70
N THR A 78 -11.66 -0.76 -10.44
CA THR A 78 -11.57 0.62 -9.99
C THR A 78 -11.86 0.67 -8.49
N TYR A 79 -10.93 1.21 -7.72
CA TYR A 79 -11.05 1.37 -6.26
C TYR A 79 -10.54 2.76 -5.89
N GLU A 80 -11.34 3.52 -5.13
CA GLU A 80 -11.02 4.90 -4.71
C GLU A 80 -10.62 5.85 -5.85
N GLY A 81 -11.19 5.68 -7.04
CA GLY A 81 -10.87 6.52 -8.21
C GLY A 81 -9.60 6.11 -8.97
N GLU A 82 -8.89 5.10 -8.47
CA GLU A 82 -7.70 4.53 -9.10
C GLU A 82 -7.98 3.17 -9.74
N ARG A 83 -7.18 2.79 -10.74
CA ARG A 83 -7.34 1.52 -11.46
C ARG A 83 -6.25 0.53 -11.08
N TYR A 84 -6.64 -0.60 -10.53
CA TYR A 84 -5.76 -1.66 -10.08
C TYR A 84 -5.87 -2.89 -10.98
N GLN A 85 -4.73 -3.45 -11.39
CA GLN A 85 -4.66 -4.68 -12.16
C GLN A 85 -4.23 -5.86 -11.29
N ARG A 86 -4.98 -6.95 -11.38
CA ARG A 86 -4.62 -8.23 -10.77
C ARG A 86 -3.45 -8.87 -11.51
N ARG A 87 -2.39 -9.23 -10.79
CA ARG A 87 -1.21 -9.91 -11.32
C ARG A 87 -0.93 -11.19 -10.57
N PHE A 88 -0.43 -12.17 -11.30
CA PHE A 88 0.00 -13.45 -10.75
C PHE A 88 1.48 -13.63 -11.06
N ARG A 89 2.28 -13.88 -10.03
CA ARG A 89 3.72 -14.11 -10.16
C ARG A 89 4.09 -15.47 -9.58
N PRO A 90 5.08 -16.17 -10.16
CA PRO A 90 5.53 -17.42 -9.62
C PRO A 90 6.30 -17.18 -8.31
N LEU A 91 5.68 -17.50 -7.18
CA LEU A 91 6.28 -17.37 -5.85
C LEU A 91 7.31 -18.47 -5.58
N LYS A 92 7.01 -19.69 -6.02
CA LYS A 92 7.89 -20.84 -5.83
C LYS A 92 7.90 -21.72 -7.06
N ARG A 93 9.10 -22.02 -7.55
CA ARG A 93 9.33 -23.01 -8.62
C ARG A 93 9.80 -24.34 -8.00
N GLY A 94 9.31 -25.44 -8.56
CA GLY A 94 9.72 -26.79 -8.17
C GLY A 94 11.02 -27.21 -8.86
N LYS A 95 11.59 -28.35 -8.42
CA LYS A 95 12.84 -28.90 -8.99
C LYS A 95 12.76 -29.21 -10.50
N GLY A 96 11.56 -29.39 -11.05
CA GLY A 96 11.33 -29.62 -12.49
C GLY A 96 10.95 -28.39 -13.31
N GLY A 97 11.13 -27.17 -12.78
CA GLY A 97 10.85 -25.92 -13.51
C GLY A 97 9.39 -25.44 -13.50
N GLY A 98 8.44 -26.29 -13.09
CA GLY A 98 7.04 -25.90 -12.90
C GLY A 98 6.83 -24.95 -11.71
N VAL A 99 5.83 -24.07 -11.79
CA VAL A 99 5.43 -23.17 -10.70
C VAL A 99 4.58 -23.95 -9.69
N VAL A 100 5.05 -24.05 -8.46
CA VAL A 100 4.39 -24.78 -7.36
C VAL A 100 3.47 -23.86 -6.56
N LYS A 101 3.82 -22.57 -6.45
CA LYS A 101 3.01 -21.58 -5.75
C LYS A 101 2.96 -20.31 -6.59
N TRP A 102 1.74 -19.82 -6.81
CA TRP A 102 1.48 -18.52 -7.40
C TRP A 102 1.20 -17.53 -6.27
N GLU A 103 1.81 -16.36 -6.36
CA GLU A 103 1.48 -15.19 -5.56
C GLU A 103 0.54 -14.31 -6.39
N LYS A 104 -0.47 -13.79 -5.72
CA LYS A 104 -1.39 -12.81 -6.29
C LYS A 104 -0.96 -11.45 -5.76
N SER A 105 -0.97 -10.46 -6.63
CA SER A 105 -0.69 -9.09 -6.26
C SER A 105 -1.63 -8.17 -7.03
N TRP A 106 -1.85 -6.95 -6.53
CA TRP A 106 -2.49 -5.89 -7.28
C TRP A 106 -1.43 -4.85 -7.69
N SER A 107 -1.62 -4.22 -8.84
CA SER A 107 -0.68 -3.22 -9.32
C SER A 107 -1.45 -2.05 -9.91
N LEU A 108 -1.15 -0.85 -9.44
CA LEU A 108 -1.74 0.37 -9.98
C LEU A 108 -1.39 0.52 -11.47
N VAL A 109 -2.41 0.79 -12.28
CA VAL A 109 -2.29 0.92 -13.74
C VAL A 109 -2.34 2.39 -14.18
N LEU A 110 -3.15 3.20 -13.51
CA LEU A 110 -3.36 4.61 -13.84
C LEU A 110 -3.85 5.37 -12.60
N LYS A 111 -3.12 6.43 -12.21
CA LYS A 111 -3.72 7.57 -11.49
C LYS A 111 -4.47 8.38 -12.54
N MET A 112 -5.80 8.49 -12.41
CA MET A 112 -6.53 9.55 -13.14
C MET A 112 -6.22 10.85 -12.40
N SER A 113 -5.18 11.54 -12.83
CA SER A 113 -4.94 12.94 -12.48
C SER A 113 -6.11 13.76 -13.01
N TYR A 114 -6.93 14.31 -12.11
CA TYR A 114 -7.87 15.36 -12.44
C TYR A 114 -7.08 16.66 -12.55
N GLU A 115 -6.96 17.18 -13.78
CA GLU A 115 -6.52 18.56 -14.07
C GLU A 115 -7.56 19.60 -13.61
#